data_AF-R0MYP0-F1
#
_entry.id   AF-R0MYP0-F1
#
_cell.length_a   1.000
_cell.length_b   1.000
_cell.length_c   1.000
_cell.angle_alpha   90.00
_cell.angle_beta   90.00
_cell.angle_gamma   90.00
#
_symmetry.space_group_name_H-M   'P 1'
#
loop_
_entity.id
_entity.type
_entity.pdbx_description
1 polymer ?
#
loop_
_entity_poly.entity_id
_entity_poly.type
_entity_poly.pdbx_seq_one_letter_code
_entity_poly.pdbx_strand_id
1 'polypeptide(L)'
;MHYLFVVPLVGGIILVLLLKTIPNLGRLSLNLWNSAVAVLTAGMLFRGIVHLSGRSTTLDQPYWYVGLAFTILAIASLSLQKRNSKKLV
;
A
#
# COMPACT_ATOMS: atom_id res chain seq x y z
N MET A 1 8.89 18.56 3.27
CA MET A 1 8.36 17.77 4.40
C MET A 1 6.83 17.68 4.45
N HIS A 2 6.08 18.52 3.72
CA HIS A 2 4.60 18.45 3.73
C HIS A 2 3.99 17.18 3.11
N TYR A 3 4.66 16.49 2.19
CA TYR A 3 4.02 15.36 1.48
C TYR A 3 4.21 13.98 2.14
N LEU A 4 4.84 13.91 3.32
CA LEU A 4 5.16 12.63 3.98
C LEU A 4 3.92 11.86 4.44
N PHE A 5 2.82 12.56 4.77
CA PHE A 5 1.57 11.94 5.22
C PHE A 5 0.65 11.52 4.07
N VAL A 6 0.96 11.89 2.83
CA VAL A 6 0.04 11.68 1.68
C VAL A 6 -0.15 10.19 1.42
N VAL A 7 0.92 9.41 1.46
CA VAL A 7 0.86 7.95 1.23
C VAL A 7 -0.02 7.23 2.25
N PRO A 8 0.20 7.36 3.58
CA PRO A 8 -0.65 6.68 4.55
C PRO A 8 -2.09 7.22 4.54
N LEU A 9 -2.30 8.52 4.28
CA LEU A 9 -3.63 9.11 4.19
C LEU A 9 -4.42 8.53 3.01
N VAL A 10 -3.85 8.57 1.80
CA VAL A 10 -4.48 8.06 0.58
C VAL A 10 -4.68 6.55 0.67
N GLY A 11 -3.67 5.81 1.15
CA GLY A 11 -3.76 4.37 1.35
C GLY A 11 -4.86 3.97 2.33
N GLY A 12 -5.03 4.73 3.41
CA GLY A 12 -6.11 4.53 4.39
C GLY A 12 -7.49 4.86 3.84
N ILE A 13 -7.63 5.98 3.11
CA ILE A 13 -8.91 6.36 2.48
C ILE A 13 -9.36 5.27 1.49
N ILE A 14 -8.46 4.80 0.62
CA ILE A 14 -8.78 3.74 -0.34
C ILE A 14 -9.19 2.46 0.39
N LEU A 15 -8.50 2.11 1.49
CA LEU A 15 -8.85 0.92 2.29
C LEU A 15 -10.26 1.03 2.88
N VAL A 16 -10.62 2.18 3.45
CA VAL A 16 -11.95 2.42 4.02
C VAL A 16 -13.03 2.32 2.96
N LEU A 17 -12.80 2.90 1.78
CA LEU A 17 -13.73 2.78 0.65
C LEU A 17 -13.90 1.31 0.22
N LEU A 18 -12.80 0.56 0.18
CA LEU A 18 -12.81 -0.85 -0.20
C LEU A 18 -13.57 -1.72 0.82
N LEU A 19 -13.38 -1.49 2.11
CA LEU A 19 -14.14 -2.13 3.20
C LEU A 19 -15.63 -1.76 3.14
N LYS A 20 -15.97 -0.52 2.75
CA LYS A 20 -17.37 -0.11 2.59
C LYS A 20 -18.07 -0.85 1.44
N THR A 21 -17.35 -1.14 0.35
CA THR A 21 -17.89 -1.91 -0.79
C THR A 21 -17.89 -3.41 -0.53
N ILE A 22 -16.88 -3.94 0.18
CA ILE A 22 -16.71 -5.37 0.47
C ILE A 22 -16.41 -5.51 1.97
N PRO A 23 -17.43 -5.67 2.83
CA PRO A 23 -17.28 -5.62 4.29
C PRO A 23 -16.44 -6.75 4.89
N ASN A 24 -16.20 -7.83 4.14
CA ASN A 24 -15.36 -8.95 4.55
C ASN A 24 -14.18 -9.14 3.59
N LEU A 25 -13.26 -8.18 3.58
CA LEU A 25 -11.98 -8.37 2.90
C LEU A 25 -11.21 -9.53 3.54
N GLY A 26 -10.60 -10.35 2.70
CA GLY A 26 -9.83 -11.51 3.13
C GLY A 26 -8.59 -11.04 3.87
N ARG A 27 -8.23 -11.77 4.94
CA ARG A 27 -7.06 -11.45 5.79
C ARG A 27 -5.78 -11.26 4.96
N LEU A 28 -5.61 -12.06 3.91
CA LEU A 28 -4.49 -11.94 2.99
C LEU A 28 -4.48 -10.59 2.25
N SER A 29 -5.60 -10.19 1.65
CA SER A 29 -5.72 -8.93 0.91
C SER A 29 -5.49 -7.72 1.83
N LEU A 30 -6.04 -7.76 3.06
CA LEU A 30 -5.80 -6.73 4.08
C LEU A 30 -4.33 -6.62 4.46
N ASN A 31 -3.67 -7.74 4.73
CA ASN A 31 -2.27 -7.75 5.11
C ASN A 31 -1.38 -7.26 3.97
N LEU A 32 -1.64 -7.68 2.74
CA LEU A 32 -0.90 -7.22 1.55
C LEU A 32 -1.09 -5.71 1.33
N TRP A 33 -2.32 -5.19 1.50
CA TRP A 33 -2.59 -3.77 1.39
C TRP A 33 -1.86 -2.96 2.48
N ASN A 34 -1.96 -3.38 3.74
CA ASN A 34 -1.28 -2.72 4.85
C ASN A 34 0.25 -2.74 4.68
N SER A 35 0.81 -3.85 4.23
CA SER A 35 2.24 -3.95 3.91
C SER A 35 2.64 -3.01 2.77
N ALA A 36 1.82 -2.88 1.72
CA ALA A 36 2.09 -1.94 0.63
C ALA A 36 2.16 -0.49 1.13
N VAL A 37 1.15 -0.07 1.90
CA VAL A 37 1.08 1.29 2.46
C VAL A 37 2.25 1.54 3.41
N ALA A 38 2.60 0.57 4.26
CA ALA A 38 3.72 0.69 5.18
C ALA A 38 5.07 0.86 4.45
N VAL A 39 5.34 0.04 3.42
CA VAL A 39 6.59 0.12 2.64
C VAL A 39 6.71 1.45 1.89
N LEU A 40 5.64 1.89 1.23
CA LEU A 40 5.64 3.17 0.52
C LEU A 40 5.81 4.36 1.49
N THR A 41 5.18 4.29 2.66
CA THR A 41 5.35 5.30 3.70
C THR A 41 6.79 5.34 4.21
N ALA A 42 7.39 4.17 4.47
CA ALA A 42 8.79 4.08 4.87
C ALA A 42 9.74 4.66 3.81
N GLY A 43 9.48 4.40 2.52
CA GLY A 43 10.25 5.00 1.42
C GLY A 43 10.16 6.52 1.38
N MET A 44 8.95 7.07 1.58
CA MET A 44 8.76 8.53 1.65
C MET A 44 9.46 9.15 2.86
N LEU A 45 9.39 8.50 4.02
CA LEU A 45 10.11 8.93 5.24
C LEU A 45 11.61 8.91 5.03
N PHE A 46 12.14 7.81 4.48
CA PHE A 46 13.57 7.67 4.16
C PHE A 46 14.03 8.78 3.21
N ARG A 47 13.28 9.01 2.12
CA ARG A 47 13.56 10.09 1.18
C ARG A 47 13.51 11.46 1.87
N GLY A 48 12.57 11.68 2.78
CA GLY A 48 12.49 12.90 3.58
C GLY A 48 13.75 13.13 4.43
N ILE A 49 14.20 12.09 5.15
CA ILE A 49 15.40 12.14 6.00
C ILE A 49 16.64 12.45 5.16
N VAL A 50 16.81 11.76 4.03
CA VAL A 50 17.96 11.97 3.13
C VAL A 50 17.98 13.40 2.62
N HIS A 51 16.83 13.93 2.18
CA HIS A 51 16.72 15.29 1.67
C HIS A 51 16.98 16.35 2.75
N LEU A 52 16.51 16.13 3.99
CA LEU A 52 16.84 16.98 5.14
C LEU A 52 18.35 16.98 5.44
N SER A 53 19.01 15.85 5.22
CA SER A 53 20.45 15.72 5.44
C SER A 53 21.31 16.34 4.33
N GLY A 54 20.71 16.93 3.30
CA GLY A 54 21.42 17.54 2.16
C GLY A 54 22.09 16.53 1.22
N ARG A 55 21.74 15.24 1.33
CA ARG A 55 22.30 14.17 0.49
C ARG A 55 21.30 13.76 -0.59
N SER A 56 21.82 13.15 -1.64
CA SER A 56 21.01 12.46 -2.66
C SER A 56 21.41 10.99 -2.68
N THR A 57 20.42 10.09 -2.71
CA THR A 57 20.64 8.64 -2.79
C THR A 57 19.57 8.01 -3.66
N THR A 58 19.89 6.88 -4.28
CA THR A 58 18.96 6.03 -5.04
C THR A 58 18.33 4.94 -4.19
N LEU A 59 18.70 4.86 -2.90
CA LEU A 59 18.16 3.88 -1.96
C LEU A 59 16.67 4.07 -1.63
N ASP A 60 16.01 5.11 -2.13
CA ASP A 60 14.56 5.25 -2.09
C ASP A 60 13.85 4.36 -3.13
N GLN A 61 14.51 4.04 -4.26
CA GLN A 61 13.92 3.24 -5.34
C GLN A 61 13.43 1.84 -4.92
N PRO A 62 14.17 1.06 -4.10
CA PRO A 62 13.70 -0.25 -3.65
C PRO A 62 12.35 -0.20 -2.91
N TYR A 63 12.12 0.84 -2.11
CA TYR A 63 10.85 1.01 -1.40
C TYR A 63 9.68 1.20 -2.38
N TRP A 64 9.90 1.93 -3.48
CA TRP A 64 8.90 2.08 -4.52
C TRP A 64 8.61 0.75 -5.23
N TYR A 65 9.64 -0.01 -5.61
CA TYR A 65 9.44 -1.29 -6.29
C TYR A 65 8.73 -2.32 -5.40
N VAL A 66 9.16 -2.46 -4.14
CA VAL A 66 8.56 -3.40 -3.19
C VAL A 66 7.15 -2.96 -2.80
N GLY A 67 6.93 -1.66 -2.59
CA GLY A 67 5.60 -1.11 -2.33
C GLY A 67 4.63 -1.39 -3.47
N LEU A 68 5.05 -1.14 -4.71
CA LEU A 68 4.25 -1.43 -5.91
C LEU A 68 3.96 -2.93 -6.05
N ALA A 69 4.95 -3.79 -5.78
CA ALA A 69 4.76 -5.23 -5.81
C ALA A 69 3.69 -5.69 -4.81
N PHE A 70 3.72 -5.18 -3.58
CA PHE A 70 2.67 -5.46 -2.59
C PHE A 70 1.30 -4.91 -3.02
N THR A 71 1.23 -3.72 -3.63
CA THR A 71 -0.02 -3.18 -4.16
C THR A 71 -0.61 -4.08 -5.25
N ILE A 72 0.20 -4.54 -6.20
CA ILE A 72 -0.23 -5.45 -7.27
C ILE A 72 -0.73 -6.77 -6.67
N LEU A 73 0.01 -7.35 -5.71
CA LEU A 73 -0.39 -8.57 -5.01
C LEU A 73 -1.69 -8.39 -4.23
N ALA A 74 -1.90 -7.23 -3.58
CA ALA A 74 -3.12 -6.93 -2.85
C ALA A 74 -4.34 -6.89 -3.79
N ILE A 75 -4.20 -6.24 -4.96
CA ILE A 75 -5.24 -6.15 -5.99
C ILE A 75 -5.53 -7.53 -6.60
N ALA A 76 -4.48 -8.32 -6.88
CA ALA A 76 -4.63 -9.68 -7.39
C ALA A 76 -5.36 -10.57 -6.38
N SER A 77 -4.98 -10.50 -5.10
CA SER A 77 -5.63 -11.22 -4.00
C SER A 77 -7.11 -10.84 -3.87
N LEU A 78 -7.43 -9.55 -3.95
CA LEU A 78 -8.81 -9.05 -3.91
C LEU A 78 -9.64 -9.59 -5.09
N SER A 79 -9.07 -9.59 -6.29
CA SER A 79 -9.74 -10.09 -7.51
C SER A 79 -10.05 -11.59 -7.41
N LEU A 80 -9.11 -12.37 -6.87
CA LEU A 80 -9.30 -13.79 -6.61
C LEU A 80 -10.37 -14.05 -5.55
N GLN A 81 -10.36 -13.27 -4.47
CA GLN A 81 -11.37 -13.38 -3.42
C GLN A 81 -12.78 -13.10 -3.94
N LYS A 82 -12.94 -12.03 -4.73
CA LYS A 82 -14.23 -11.68 -5.37
C LYS A 82 -14.74 -12.82 -6.27
N ARG A 83 -13.83 -13.49 -6.99
CA ARG A 83 -14.17 -14.64 -7.86
C ARG A 83 -14.66 -15.84 -7.06
N ASN A 84 -14.02 -16.17 -5.95
CA ASN A 84 -14.46 -17.26 -5.07
C ASN A 84 -15.82 -16.96 -4.42
N SER A 85 -16.06 -15.72 -4.02
CA SER A 85 -17.37 -15.33 -3.44
C SER A 85 -18.53 -15.48 -4.42
N LYS A 86 -18.31 -15.30 -5.73
CA LYS A 86 -19.34 -15.49 -6.76
C LYS A 86 -19.62 -16.95 -7.12
N LYS A 87 -18.68 -17.87 -6.84
CA LYS A 87 -18.85 -19.31 -7.13
C LYS A 87 -19.70 -20.05 -6.09
N LEU A 88 -19.99 -19.42 -4.95
CA LEU A 88 -20.68 -20.02 -3.81
C LEU A 88 -22.14 -19.54 -3.67
N VAL A 89 -22.62 -18.73 -4.62
CA VAL A 89 -24.02 -18.29 -4.76
C VAL A 89 -24.60 -18.92 -6.01
#